data_AF-A0A9E7JCT7-F1
#
_entry.id   AF-A0A9E7JCT7-F1
#
_cell.length_a   1.000
_cell.length_b   1.000
_cell.length_c   1.000
_cell.angle_alpha   90.00
_cell.angle_beta   90.00
_cell.angle_gamma   90.00
#
_symmetry.space_group_name_H-M   'P 1'
#
loop_
_entity.id
_entity.type
_entity.pdbx_description
1 polymer ?
#
loop_
_entity_poly.entity_id
_entity_poly.type
_entity_poly.pdbx_seq_one_letter_code
_entity_poly.pdbx_strand_id
1 'polypeptide(L)'
;MVGIYLGVAQAVGLPFVRPYLAGNCAEDFRYAANFAVGGATALDNQFFRSMGLQIIWTNYSLGAQLEWFRQLLPSLCSSDSDCGTLMGNSLFLVGEIGGNDYNHPLLQGRSVDEIKTFVPNVVGAISSAISELIQLGAKTMIVPGDLPLGCVPAFLEHFSGAIAGDYEAETGCLKFLNRLAEYHNQMLSRELSQLRRSHPHPTIIYADYYNATVSIYRSPRRYGEPSSSSTLDRCAAFDRVELDAPQDSTEAPWWRAAATAVGITTTQMHCAGKRRRRRRWRCAATHPVMSAGTGFT
;
A
#
# COMPACT_ATOMS: atom_id res chain seq x y z
N MET A 1 9.71 -5.41 13.23
CA MET A 1 8.39 -4.92 12.78
C MET A 1 8.52 -4.18 11.47
N VAL A 2 8.67 -4.88 10.35
CA VAL A 2 8.59 -4.28 9.00
C VAL A 2 7.12 -3.88 8.77
N GLY A 3 6.88 -2.70 8.19
CA GLY A 3 5.59 -2.20 7.67
C GLY A 3 4.37 -2.20 8.60
N ILE A 4 4.19 -1.20 9.48
CA ILE A 4 2.92 -1.02 10.21
C ILE A 4 2.22 0.31 9.85
N TYR A 5 0.97 0.18 9.39
CA TYR A 5 -0.01 1.26 9.29
C TYR A 5 -0.39 1.76 10.68
N LEU A 6 -0.44 3.09 10.84
CA LEU A 6 -0.59 3.82 12.11
C LEU A 6 -1.68 3.28 13.06
N GLY A 7 -2.76 2.67 12.54
CA GLY A 7 -3.86 2.13 13.34
C GLY A 7 -3.56 0.80 14.06
N VAL A 8 -2.72 -0.07 13.50
CA VAL A 8 -2.45 -1.38 14.11
C VAL A 8 -1.57 -1.24 15.33
N ALA A 9 -0.53 -0.39 15.26
CA ALA A 9 0.35 -0.12 16.41
C ALA A 9 -0.46 0.40 17.61
N GLN A 10 -1.34 1.38 17.40
CA GLN A 10 -2.17 1.95 18.45
C GLN A 10 -3.18 0.94 19.02
N ALA A 11 -3.77 0.07 18.17
CA ALA A 11 -4.72 -0.96 18.60
C ALA A 11 -4.08 -2.04 19.49
N VAL A 12 -2.77 -2.30 19.35
CA VAL A 12 -2.03 -3.24 20.19
C VAL A 12 -1.17 -2.56 21.27
N GLY A 13 -1.36 -1.26 21.49
CA GLY A 13 -0.64 -0.51 22.53
C GLY A 13 0.85 -0.30 22.26
N LEU A 14 1.29 -0.39 21.00
CA LEU A 14 2.66 -0.17 20.59
C LEU A 14 2.90 1.29 20.16
N PRO A 15 4.10 1.85 20.40
CA PRO A 15 4.46 3.18 19.93
C PRO A 15 4.46 3.23 18.39
N PHE A 16 4.29 4.43 17.85
CA PHE A 16 4.39 4.64 16.40
C PHE A 16 5.75 4.16 15.88
N VAL A 17 5.70 3.39 14.80
CA VAL A 17 6.90 2.81 14.20
C VAL A 17 7.57 3.84 13.31
N ARG A 18 8.82 4.17 13.62
CA ARG A 18 9.60 5.14 12.85
C ARG A 18 9.91 4.61 11.44
N PRO A 19 9.71 5.41 10.37
CA PRO A 19 10.20 5.09 9.04
C PRO A 19 11.72 4.95 9.00
N TYR A 20 12.24 3.91 8.34
CA TYR A 20 13.68 3.62 8.25
C TYR A 20 14.47 4.80 7.69
N LEU A 21 13.97 5.43 6.63
CA LEU A 21 14.62 6.59 5.99
C LEU A 21 14.59 7.87 6.84
N ALA A 22 13.90 7.88 7.99
CA ALA A 22 13.79 9.00 8.90
C ALA A 22 14.52 8.78 10.24
N GLY A 23 15.26 7.68 10.39
CA GLY A 23 16.15 7.46 11.53
C GLY A 23 17.58 7.90 11.24
N ASN A 24 18.32 8.17 12.29
CA ASN A 24 19.70 8.66 12.23
C ASN A 24 20.70 7.69 12.87
N CYS A 25 20.25 6.80 13.77
CA CYS A 25 21.10 5.80 14.41
C CYS A 25 20.33 4.52 14.75
N ALA A 26 21.05 3.47 15.14
CA ALA A 26 20.46 2.17 15.49
C ALA A 26 19.47 2.25 16.68
N GLU A 27 19.73 3.15 17.65
CA GLU A 27 18.87 3.32 18.83
C GLU A 27 17.46 3.77 18.44
N ASP A 28 17.30 4.49 17.33
CA ASP A 28 15.99 4.90 16.79
C ASP A 28 15.10 3.70 16.42
N PHE A 29 15.71 2.52 16.22
CA PHE A 29 15.07 1.31 15.71
C PHE A 29 15.07 0.14 16.68
N ARG A 30 15.53 0.36 17.90
CA ARG A 30 15.64 -0.68 18.94
C ARG A 30 14.35 -1.45 19.18
N TYR A 31 13.20 -0.77 19.05
CA TYR A 31 11.88 -1.38 19.31
C TYR A 31 11.12 -1.74 18.03
N ALA A 32 11.19 -0.90 17.00
CA ALA A 32 10.48 -1.10 15.75
C ALA A 32 11.08 -0.24 14.63
N ALA A 33 10.98 -0.72 13.37
CA ALA A 33 11.50 -0.02 12.19
C ALA A 33 10.60 -0.25 10.98
N ASN A 34 10.05 0.81 10.39
CA ASN A 34 9.15 0.72 9.25
C ASN A 34 9.91 0.94 7.94
N PHE A 35 10.08 -0.12 7.15
CA PHE A 35 10.73 -0.06 5.85
C PHE A 35 9.77 0.20 4.68
N ALA A 36 8.46 0.27 4.94
CA ALA A 36 7.46 0.45 3.89
C ALA A 36 7.61 1.81 3.20
N VAL A 37 7.47 1.79 1.88
CA VAL A 37 7.45 3.00 1.04
C VAL A 37 6.15 3.04 0.25
N GLY A 38 5.47 4.19 0.27
CA GLY A 38 4.28 4.40 -0.55
C GLY A 38 4.58 4.22 -2.04
N GLY A 39 3.73 3.47 -2.74
CA GLY A 39 3.88 3.16 -4.16
C GLY A 39 4.87 2.04 -4.49
N ALA A 40 5.53 1.44 -3.48
CA ALA A 40 6.46 0.34 -3.70
C ALA A 40 5.77 -0.90 -4.25
N THR A 41 6.47 -1.60 -5.12
CA THR A 41 6.06 -2.85 -5.77
C THR A 41 6.74 -4.05 -5.09
N ALA A 42 6.13 -5.23 -5.18
CA ALA A 42 6.80 -6.48 -4.82
C ALA A 42 7.96 -6.77 -5.77
N LEU A 43 7.73 -6.56 -7.06
CA LEU A 43 8.72 -6.75 -8.12
C LEU A 43 9.63 -5.53 -8.28
N ASP A 44 10.84 -5.74 -8.79
CA ASP A 44 11.76 -4.64 -9.07
C ASP A 44 11.33 -3.83 -10.29
N ASN A 45 11.66 -2.54 -10.30
CA ASN A 45 11.37 -1.64 -11.41
C ASN A 45 11.91 -2.14 -12.76
N GLN A 46 12.95 -2.99 -12.77
CA GLN A 46 13.47 -3.62 -13.98
C GLN A 46 12.43 -4.52 -14.68
N PHE A 47 11.61 -5.25 -13.91
CA PHE A 47 10.53 -6.09 -14.46
C PHE A 47 9.58 -5.25 -15.32
N PHE A 48 9.09 -4.14 -14.76
CA PHE A 48 8.20 -3.21 -15.44
C PHE A 48 8.86 -2.52 -16.64
N ARG A 49 10.11 -2.06 -16.50
CA ARG A 49 10.85 -1.44 -17.61
C ARG A 49 11.00 -2.37 -18.81
N SER A 50 11.20 -3.67 -18.57
CA SER A 50 11.32 -4.66 -19.65
C SER A 50 10.05 -4.81 -20.49
N MET A 51 8.90 -4.44 -19.93
CA MET A 51 7.58 -4.44 -20.59
C MET A 51 7.17 -3.06 -21.12
N GLY A 52 8.08 -2.07 -21.09
CA GLY A 52 7.80 -0.70 -21.49
C GLY A 52 6.89 0.04 -20.50
N LEU A 53 6.89 -0.35 -19.23
CA LEU A 53 6.16 0.32 -18.14
C LEU A 53 7.11 1.15 -17.28
N GLN A 54 6.59 2.26 -16.76
CA GLN A 54 7.34 3.14 -15.87
C GLN A 54 6.70 3.17 -14.48
N ILE A 55 7.50 2.87 -13.45
CA ILE A 55 7.13 3.08 -12.05
C ILE A 55 7.66 4.46 -11.67
N ILE A 56 6.76 5.43 -11.54
CA ILE A 56 7.12 6.86 -11.41
C ILE A 56 7.06 7.37 -9.97
N TRP A 57 6.39 6.66 -9.05
CA TRP A 57 6.20 7.13 -7.69
C TRP A 57 7.37 6.82 -6.76
N THR A 58 8.08 5.74 -7.02
CA THR A 58 9.21 5.32 -6.19
C THR A 58 10.16 4.42 -6.98
N ASN A 59 11.42 4.43 -6.58
CA ASN A 59 12.42 3.50 -7.09
C ASN A 59 12.58 2.26 -6.19
N TYR A 60 11.78 2.16 -5.12
CA TYR A 60 11.93 1.15 -4.09
C TYR A 60 10.91 0.02 -4.24
N SER A 61 11.41 -1.21 -4.28
CA SER A 61 10.64 -2.46 -4.28
C SER A 61 10.69 -3.13 -2.91
N LEU A 62 9.96 -4.24 -2.74
CA LEU A 62 10.10 -5.12 -1.59
C LEU A 62 11.54 -5.60 -1.40
N GLY A 63 12.25 -5.88 -2.51
CA GLY A 63 13.67 -6.22 -2.47
C GLY A 63 14.53 -5.13 -1.85
N ALA A 64 14.29 -3.86 -2.20
CA ALA A 64 14.99 -2.73 -1.58
C ALA A 64 14.68 -2.59 -0.07
N GLN A 65 13.42 -2.83 0.33
CA GLN A 65 13.02 -2.78 1.73
C GLN A 65 13.67 -3.90 2.57
N LEU A 66 13.79 -5.11 2.01
CA LEU A 66 14.52 -6.21 2.63
C LEU A 66 16.01 -5.91 2.73
N GLU A 67 16.59 -5.30 1.70
CA GLU A 67 18.00 -4.93 1.70
C GLU A 67 18.32 -3.92 2.82
N TRP A 68 17.48 -2.90 3.00
CA TRP A 68 17.59 -1.99 4.15
C TRP A 68 17.46 -2.70 5.49
N PHE A 69 16.55 -3.66 5.58
CA PHE A 69 16.40 -4.46 6.78
C PHE A 69 17.67 -5.26 7.09
N ARG A 70 18.28 -5.89 6.09
CA ARG A 70 19.59 -6.58 6.23
C ARG A 70 20.69 -5.63 6.69
N GLN A 71 20.72 -4.41 6.14
CA GLN A 71 21.72 -3.41 6.52
C GLN A 71 21.54 -2.92 7.96
N LEU A 72 20.30 -2.83 8.44
CA LEU A 72 20.01 -2.43 9.81
C LEU A 72 20.36 -3.54 10.82
N LEU A 73 20.12 -4.81 10.45
CA LEU A 73 20.18 -5.93 11.39
C LEU A 73 21.49 -6.03 12.21
N PRO A 74 22.70 -5.89 11.62
CA PRO A 74 23.97 -5.90 12.38
C PRO A 74 24.12 -4.79 13.42
N SER A 75 23.32 -3.71 13.30
CA SER A 75 23.31 -2.62 14.28
C SER A 75 22.36 -2.89 15.47
N LEU A 76 21.47 -3.87 15.34
CA LEU A 76 20.48 -4.25 16.36
C LEU A 76 20.90 -5.47 17.17
N CYS A 77 21.79 -6.31 16.64
CA CYS A 77 22.26 -7.53 17.27
C CYS A 77 23.74 -7.78 16.93
N SER A 78 24.49 -8.37 17.88
CA SER A 78 25.95 -8.45 17.81
C SER A 78 26.51 -9.82 17.42
N SER A 79 25.66 -10.86 17.32
CA SER A 79 26.06 -12.23 16.96
C SER A 79 24.87 -12.99 16.35
N ASP A 80 25.12 -14.09 15.64
CA ASP A 80 24.06 -14.91 15.03
C ASP A 80 23.02 -15.39 16.05
N SER A 81 23.45 -15.76 17.26
CA SER A 81 22.55 -16.19 18.35
C SER A 81 21.66 -15.05 18.85
N ASP A 82 22.25 -13.86 19.00
CA ASP A 82 21.55 -12.65 19.41
C ASP A 82 20.55 -12.20 18.33
N CYS A 83 20.97 -12.21 17.06
CA CYS A 83 20.10 -11.93 15.93
C CYS A 83 18.96 -12.94 15.83
N GLY A 84 19.23 -14.24 15.97
CA GLY A 84 18.19 -15.27 16.00
C GLY A 84 17.19 -15.07 17.14
N THR A 85 17.63 -14.60 18.31
CA THR A 85 16.76 -14.28 19.44
C THR A 85 15.92 -13.03 19.16
N LEU A 86 16.53 -11.96 18.65
CA LEU A 86 15.84 -10.72 18.25
C LEU A 86 14.75 -11.01 17.20
N MET A 87 15.11 -11.77 16.16
CA MET A 87 14.23 -12.16 15.07
C MET A 87 13.10 -13.08 15.54
N GLY A 88 13.42 -14.04 16.41
CA GLY A 88 12.45 -14.97 16.96
C GLY A 88 11.42 -14.30 17.88
N ASN A 89 11.78 -13.21 18.55
CA ASN A 89 10.91 -12.44 19.43
C ASN A 89 10.19 -11.28 18.73
N SER A 90 10.52 -11.02 17.46
CA SER A 90 9.94 -9.94 16.68
C SER A 90 8.69 -10.36 15.91
N LEU A 91 7.76 -9.42 15.76
CA LEU A 91 6.65 -9.52 14.80
C LEU A 91 7.04 -8.84 13.48
N PHE A 92 6.75 -9.49 12.36
CA PHE A 92 6.94 -8.97 11.02
C PHE A 92 5.59 -8.78 10.35
N LEU A 93 5.29 -7.56 9.90
CA LEU A 93 4.16 -7.29 9.02
C LEU A 93 4.72 -7.10 7.60
N VAL A 94 4.64 -8.16 6.79
CA VAL A 94 4.94 -8.04 5.37
C VAL A 94 3.72 -7.38 4.77
N GLY A 95 3.69 -6.03 4.77
CA GLY A 95 2.50 -5.20 4.54
C GLY A 95 1.75 -5.51 3.24
N GLU A 96 0.69 -4.75 2.94
CA GLU A 96 -0.02 -4.89 1.65
C GLU A 96 0.93 -4.48 0.53
N ILE A 97 1.63 -5.48 -0.02
CA ILE A 97 2.64 -5.36 -1.06
C ILE A 97 2.18 -6.26 -2.21
N GLY A 98 2.29 -5.76 -3.44
CA GLY A 98 1.74 -6.42 -4.62
C GLY A 98 0.61 -5.64 -5.29
N GLY A 99 -0.22 -4.89 -4.53
CA GLY A 99 -1.28 -4.07 -5.14
C GLY A 99 -0.72 -3.02 -6.11
N ASN A 100 0.42 -2.40 -5.78
CA ASN A 100 1.06 -1.43 -6.68
C ASN A 100 1.61 -2.04 -7.98
N ASP A 101 1.95 -3.33 -7.97
CA ASP A 101 2.37 -4.05 -9.18
C ASP A 101 1.25 -4.14 -10.21
N TYR A 102 -0.01 -3.98 -9.76
CA TYR A 102 -1.20 -3.89 -10.60
C TYR A 102 -1.62 -2.45 -10.85
N ASN A 103 -1.51 -1.59 -9.84
CA ASN A 103 -1.98 -0.21 -9.93
C ASN A 103 -1.19 0.61 -10.96
N HIS A 104 0.15 0.50 -10.97
CA HIS A 104 0.97 1.27 -11.90
C HIS A 104 0.68 0.93 -13.37
N PRO A 105 0.60 -0.36 -13.79
CA PRO A 105 0.22 -0.71 -15.16
C PRO A 105 -1.24 -0.38 -15.49
N LEU A 106 -2.20 -0.54 -14.55
CA LEU A 106 -3.60 -0.17 -14.76
C LEU A 106 -3.72 1.32 -15.13
N LEU A 107 -3.06 2.19 -14.37
CA LEU A 107 -3.07 3.64 -14.62
C LEU A 107 -2.33 4.03 -15.90
N GLN A 108 -1.47 3.15 -16.43
CA GLN A 108 -0.81 3.29 -17.73
C GLN A 108 -1.62 2.66 -18.88
N GLY A 109 -2.87 2.26 -18.63
CA GLY A 109 -3.79 1.76 -19.64
C GLY A 109 -3.56 0.30 -20.05
N ARG A 110 -2.82 -0.49 -19.24
CA ARG A 110 -2.69 -1.93 -19.48
C ARG A 110 -3.98 -2.66 -19.14
N SER A 111 -4.26 -3.72 -19.88
CA SER A 111 -5.48 -4.52 -19.68
C SER A 111 -5.37 -5.38 -18.42
N VAL A 112 -6.50 -5.70 -17.81
CA VAL A 112 -6.53 -6.62 -16.66
C VAL A 112 -6.01 -8.01 -17.02
N ASP A 113 -6.25 -8.47 -18.24
CA ASP A 113 -5.75 -9.78 -18.69
C ASP A 113 -4.22 -9.81 -18.78
N GLU A 114 -3.59 -8.73 -19.23
CA GLU A 114 -2.13 -8.57 -19.21
C GLU A 114 -1.61 -8.56 -17.77
N ILE A 115 -2.20 -7.73 -16.90
CA ILE A 115 -1.75 -7.54 -15.51
C ILE A 115 -1.93 -8.82 -14.68
N LYS A 116 -2.98 -9.61 -14.96
CA LYS A 116 -3.21 -10.90 -14.31
C LYS A 116 -2.04 -11.86 -14.49
N THR A 117 -1.26 -11.72 -15.58
CA THR A 117 -0.04 -12.52 -15.80
C THR A 117 1.09 -12.21 -14.81
N PHE A 118 1.05 -11.06 -14.12
CA PHE A 118 2.08 -10.65 -13.16
C PHE A 118 1.88 -11.32 -11.80
N VAL A 119 0.66 -11.78 -11.48
CA VAL A 119 0.28 -12.32 -10.17
C VAL A 119 1.22 -13.44 -9.70
N PRO A 120 1.60 -14.44 -10.51
CA PRO A 120 2.56 -15.47 -10.07
C PRO A 120 3.93 -14.89 -9.68
N ASN A 121 4.44 -13.89 -10.42
CA ASN A 121 5.71 -13.25 -10.11
C ASN A 121 5.62 -12.44 -8.81
N VAL A 122 4.53 -11.68 -8.63
CA VAL A 122 4.27 -10.89 -7.42
C VAL A 122 4.19 -11.79 -6.18
N VAL A 123 3.37 -12.85 -6.23
CA VAL A 123 3.24 -13.81 -5.13
C VAL A 123 4.57 -14.54 -4.88
N GLY A 124 5.33 -14.85 -5.94
CA GLY A 124 6.66 -15.43 -5.83
C GLY A 124 7.64 -14.52 -5.09
N ALA A 125 7.66 -13.22 -5.39
CA ALA A 125 8.51 -12.25 -4.69
C ALA A 125 8.16 -12.14 -3.20
N ILE A 126 6.86 -12.14 -2.86
CA ILE A 126 6.40 -12.14 -1.47
C ILE A 126 6.81 -13.45 -0.76
N SER A 127 6.68 -14.59 -1.44
CA SER A 127 7.09 -15.90 -0.91
C SER A 127 8.60 -15.96 -0.64
N SER A 128 9.41 -15.42 -1.55
CA SER A 128 10.87 -15.30 -1.36
C SER A 128 11.22 -14.41 -0.17
N ALA A 129 10.55 -13.26 -0.02
CA ALA A 129 10.73 -12.36 1.13
C ALA A 129 10.44 -13.06 2.46
N ILE A 130 9.32 -13.79 2.54
CA ILE A 130 8.94 -14.57 3.73
C ILE A 130 9.97 -15.66 4.02
N SER A 131 10.38 -16.41 3.00
CA SER A 131 11.37 -17.48 3.14
C SER A 131 12.70 -16.96 3.69
N GLU A 132 13.11 -15.78 3.24
CA GLU A 132 14.31 -15.13 3.74
C GLU A 132 14.18 -14.67 5.20
N LEU A 133 13.05 -14.04 5.56
CA LEU A 133 12.80 -13.68 6.96
C LEU A 133 12.86 -14.91 7.88
N ILE A 134 12.33 -16.05 7.42
CA ILE A 134 12.43 -17.33 8.13
C ILE A 134 13.90 -17.76 8.28
N GLN A 135 14.70 -17.67 7.23
CA GLN A 135 16.14 -18.01 7.28
C GLN A 135 16.91 -17.12 8.26
N LEU A 136 16.52 -15.84 8.37
CA LEU A 136 17.06 -14.90 9.35
C LEU A 136 16.55 -15.15 10.78
N GLY A 137 15.61 -16.07 10.99
CA GLY A 137 15.11 -16.48 12.31
C GLY A 137 13.75 -15.90 12.71
N ALA A 138 13.02 -15.26 11.79
CA ALA A 138 11.67 -14.77 12.06
C ALA A 138 10.71 -15.92 12.39
N LYS A 139 9.96 -15.79 13.49
CA LYS A 139 8.99 -16.80 13.94
C LYS A 139 7.55 -16.39 13.79
N THR A 140 7.24 -15.09 13.74
CA THR A 140 5.86 -14.60 13.66
C THR A 140 5.73 -13.56 12.56
N MET A 141 4.92 -13.87 11.55
CA MET A 141 4.69 -13.02 10.39
C MET A 141 3.20 -12.85 10.13
N ILE A 142 2.79 -11.63 9.81
CA ILE A 142 1.46 -11.31 9.27
C ILE A 142 1.67 -10.88 7.83
N VAL A 143 0.86 -11.44 6.93
CA VAL A 143 0.90 -11.18 5.49
C VAL A 143 -0.52 -10.83 5.03
N PRO A 144 -0.82 -9.55 4.83
CA PRO A 144 -2.10 -9.12 4.28
C PRO A 144 -2.27 -9.54 2.83
N GLY A 145 -3.53 -9.81 2.46
CA GLY A 145 -3.94 -9.79 1.07
C GLY A 145 -4.13 -8.38 0.53
N ASP A 146 -4.26 -8.29 -0.78
CA ASP A 146 -4.59 -7.07 -1.50
C ASP A 146 -6.01 -6.60 -1.17
N LEU A 147 -6.22 -5.29 -1.20
CA LEU A 147 -7.48 -4.60 -0.94
C LEU A 147 -8.45 -4.77 -2.12
N PRO A 148 -9.76 -4.48 -1.96
CA PRO A 148 -10.67 -4.49 -3.09
C PRO A 148 -10.36 -3.33 -4.05
N LEU A 149 -9.51 -3.59 -5.05
CA LEU A 149 -9.05 -2.58 -6.02
C LEU A 149 -10.21 -1.85 -6.69
N GLY A 150 -11.32 -2.52 -6.97
CA GLY A 150 -12.49 -1.91 -7.58
C GLY A 150 -13.17 -0.84 -6.72
N CYS A 151 -12.84 -0.78 -5.43
CA CYS A 151 -13.34 0.23 -4.51
C CYS A 151 -12.38 1.43 -4.36
N VAL A 152 -11.21 1.41 -5.01
CA VAL A 152 -10.25 2.51 -4.92
C VAL A 152 -10.78 3.71 -5.72
N PRO A 153 -10.91 4.91 -5.11
CA PRO A 153 -11.47 6.09 -5.76
C PRO A 153 -10.79 6.45 -7.09
N ALA A 154 -9.46 6.36 -7.14
CA ALA A 154 -8.69 6.64 -8.34
C ALA A 154 -9.11 5.75 -9.53
N PHE A 155 -9.48 4.49 -9.28
CA PHE A 155 -9.97 3.59 -10.34
C PHE A 155 -11.43 3.85 -10.70
N LEU A 156 -12.27 4.22 -9.74
CA LEU A 156 -13.65 4.63 -10.04
C LEU A 156 -13.69 5.88 -10.93
N GLU A 157 -12.76 6.82 -10.73
CA GLU A 157 -12.57 7.97 -11.62
C GLU A 157 -12.00 7.55 -12.97
N HIS A 158 -10.89 6.81 -12.98
CA HIS A 158 -10.20 6.38 -14.21
C HIS A 158 -11.11 5.54 -15.12
N PHE A 159 -11.95 4.68 -14.54
CA PHE A 159 -12.91 3.83 -15.25
C PHE A 159 -14.35 4.36 -15.16
N SER A 160 -14.54 5.68 -15.02
CA SER A 160 -15.87 6.32 -14.96
C SER A 160 -16.75 6.10 -16.20
N GLY A 161 -16.17 5.64 -17.31
CA GLY A 161 -16.88 5.23 -18.53
C GLY A 161 -17.34 3.77 -18.55
N ALA A 162 -17.12 2.99 -17.48
CA ALA A 162 -17.57 1.61 -17.39
C ALA A 162 -19.10 1.51 -17.43
N ILE A 163 -19.64 0.39 -17.93
CA ILE A 163 -21.09 0.24 -18.03
C ILE A 163 -21.68 -0.13 -16.66
N ALA A 164 -22.96 0.15 -16.45
CA ALA A 164 -23.64 -0.14 -15.17
C ALA A 164 -23.46 -1.61 -14.69
N GLY A 165 -23.31 -2.55 -15.63
CA GLY A 165 -23.07 -3.96 -15.34
C GLY A 165 -21.71 -4.27 -14.69
N ASP A 166 -20.72 -3.39 -14.85
CA ASP A 166 -19.35 -3.57 -14.33
C ASP A 166 -19.24 -3.24 -12.83
N TYR A 167 -20.23 -2.54 -12.27
CA TYR A 167 -20.27 -2.17 -10.87
C TYR A 167 -21.01 -3.20 -10.02
N GLU A 168 -20.53 -3.44 -8.82
CA GLU A 168 -21.22 -4.19 -7.77
C GLU A 168 -22.40 -3.36 -7.23
N ALA A 169 -23.59 -3.96 -7.18
CA ALA A 169 -24.79 -3.25 -6.78
C ALA A 169 -24.78 -2.79 -5.31
N GLU A 170 -24.12 -3.55 -4.43
CA GLU A 170 -24.10 -3.27 -2.99
C GLU A 170 -23.07 -2.21 -2.60
N THR A 171 -21.92 -2.20 -3.28
CA THR A 171 -20.73 -1.43 -2.87
C THR A 171 -20.41 -0.30 -3.83
N GLY A 172 -20.88 -0.36 -5.08
CA GLY A 172 -20.49 0.57 -6.15
C GLY A 172 -19.07 0.34 -6.67
N CYS A 173 -18.42 -0.78 -6.32
CA CYS A 173 -17.06 -1.10 -6.72
C CYS A 173 -16.99 -1.78 -8.09
N LEU A 174 -15.87 -1.64 -8.81
CA LEU A 174 -15.64 -2.28 -10.11
C LEU A 174 -15.35 -3.78 -9.96
N LYS A 175 -16.26 -4.63 -10.47
CA LYS A 175 -16.17 -6.10 -10.39
C LYS A 175 -14.89 -6.65 -11.01
N PHE A 176 -14.47 -6.11 -12.14
CA PHE A 176 -13.33 -6.65 -12.87
C PHE A 176 -12.00 -6.41 -12.15
N LEU A 177 -11.86 -5.30 -11.42
CA LEU A 177 -10.70 -5.02 -10.56
C LEU A 177 -10.75 -5.83 -9.27
N ASN A 178 -11.93 -5.96 -8.65
CA ASN A 178 -12.11 -6.82 -7.48
C ASN A 178 -11.75 -8.28 -7.79
N ARG A 179 -12.13 -8.81 -8.97
CA ARG A 179 -11.73 -10.16 -9.41
C ARG A 179 -10.22 -10.34 -9.56
N LEU A 180 -9.48 -9.28 -9.90
CA LEU A 180 -8.02 -9.32 -9.96
C LEU A 180 -7.43 -9.43 -8.53
N ALA A 181 -7.91 -8.61 -7.60
CA ALA A 181 -7.50 -8.66 -6.19
C ALA A 181 -7.84 -10.01 -5.54
N GLU A 182 -9.04 -10.55 -5.79
CA GLU A 182 -9.46 -11.87 -5.32
C GLU A 182 -8.55 -12.98 -5.87
N TYR A 183 -8.17 -12.89 -7.15
CA TYR A 183 -7.25 -13.84 -7.76
C TYR A 183 -5.86 -13.79 -7.13
N HIS A 184 -5.31 -12.59 -6.90
CA HIS A 184 -4.08 -12.41 -6.12
C HIS A 184 -4.20 -13.06 -4.74
N ASN A 185 -5.26 -12.74 -4.00
CA ASN A 185 -5.48 -13.21 -2.63
C ASN A 185 -5.61 -14.72 -2.54
N GLN A 186 -6.27 -15.36 -3.51
CA GLN A 186 -6.33 -16.82 -3.61
C GLN A 186 -4.96 -17.43 -3.86
N MET A 187 -4.17 -16.85 -4.77
CA MET A 187 -2.81 -17.33 -5.07
C MET A 187 -1.87 -17.16 -3.87
N LEU A 188 -1.89 -15.99 -3.23
CA LEU A 188 -1.13 -15.71 -2.02
C LEU A 188 -1.51 -16.68 -0.89
N SER A 189 -2.81 -16.86 -0.60
CA SER A 189 -3.24 -17.78 0.47
C SER A 189 -2.79 -19.23 0.21
N ARG A 190 -2.81 -19.69 -1.05
CA ARG A 190 -2.29 -21.01 -1.42
C ARG A 190 -0.79 -21.11 -1.20
N GLU A 191 -0.04 -20.08 -1.56
CA GLU A 191 1.41 -20.01 -1.38
C GLU A 191 1.79 -19.99 0.11
N LEU A 192 1.11 -19.17 0.92
CA LEU A 192 1.31 -19.16 2.38
C LEU A 192 1.00 -20.53 3.00
N SER A 193 0.02 -21.26 2.46
CA SER A 193 -0.28 -22.63 2.90
C SER A 193 0.83 -23.62 2.52
N GLN A 194 1.52 -23.41 1.40
CA GLN A 194 2.71 -24.18 1.03
C GLN A 194 3.87 -23.85 1.97
N LEU A 195 4.16 -22.58 2.21
CA LEU A 195 5.22 -22.13 3.12
C LEU A 195 5.05 -22.70 4.53
N ARG A 196 3.83 -22.71 5.09
CA ARG A 196 3.55 -23.32 6.39
C ARG A 196 3.83 -24.83 6.44
N ARG A 197 3.67 -25.55 5.32
CA ARG A 197 4.00 -26.98 5.22
C ARG A 197 5.51 -27.20 5.13
N SER A 198 6.20 -26.34 4.37
CA SER A 198 7.67 -26.41 4.20
C SER A 198 8.43 -25.93 5.44
N HIS A 199 7.83 -25.03 6.24
CA HIS A 199 8.41 -24.45 7.44
C HIS A 199 7.43 -24.58 8.62
N PRO A 200 7.45 -25.71 9.36
CA PRO A 200 6.45 -25.99 10.39
C PRO A 200 6.62 -25.18 11.68
N HIS A 201 7.77 -24.53 11.88
CA HIS A 201 8.08 -23.77 13.09
C HIS A 201 7.57 -22.32 13.10
N PRO A 202 7.74 -21.51 12.04
CA PRO A 202 7.21 -20.15 12.02
C PRO A 202 5.68 -20.13 11.93
N THR A 203 5.07 -19.20 12.66
CA THR A 203 3.66 -18.83 12.54
C THR A 203 3.51 -17.77 11.45
N ILE A 204 2.91 -18.16 10.33
CA ILE A 204 2.58 -17.26 9.21
C ILE A 204 1.07 -17.02 9.24
N ILE A 205 0.62 -15.78 9.40
CA ILE A 205 -0.79 -15.40 9.51
C ILE A 205 -1.19 -14.68 8.23
N TYR A 206 -2.26 -15.15 7.58
CA TYR A 206 -2.87 -14.40 6.48
C TYR A 206 -3.86 -13.38 7.07
N ALA A 207 -3.74 -12.11 6.67
CA ALA A 207 -4.70 -11.08 7.04
C ALA A 207 -5.62 -10.74 5.87
N ASP A 208 -6.91 -11.06 6.02
CA ASP A 208 -7.93 -10.86 4.99
C ASP A 208 -8.39 -9.39 4.94
N TYR A 209 -7.52 -8.53 4.40
CA TYR A 209 -7.79 -7.12 4.23
C TYR A 209 -8.91 -6.86 3.24
N TYR A 210 -9.07 -7.73 2.24
CA TYR A 210 -10.14 -7.63 1.26
C TYR A 210 -11.51 -7.69 1.93
N ASN A 211 -11.83 -8.78 2.64
CA ASN A 211 -13.15 -8.92 3.25
C ASN A 211 -13.37 -7.96 4.42
N ALA A 212 -12.32 -7.63 5.17
CA ALA A 212 -12.38 -6.58 6.18
C ALA A 212 -12.82 -5.24 5.55
N THR A 213 -12.24 -4.87 4.41
CA THR A 213 -12.56 -3.63 3.71
C THR A 213 -13.93 -3.67 3.05
N VAL A 214 -14.29 -4.77 2.37
CA VAL A 214 -15.63 -4.95 1.78
C VAL A 214 -16.73 -4.87 2.85
N SER A 215 -16.48 -5.33 4.08
CA SER A 215 -17.45 -5.20 5.18
C SER A 215 -17.75 -3.75 5.55
N ILE A 216 -16.78 -2.85 5.42
CA ILE A 216 -16.95 -1.41 5.62
C ILE A 216 -17.83 -0.83 4.52
N TYR A 217 -17.58 -1.18 3.26
CA TYR A 217 -18.40 -0.72 2.12
C TYR A 217 -19.84 -1.22 2.18
N ARG A 218 -20.07 -2.46 2.63
CA ARG A 218 -21.41 -3.02 2.78
C ARG A 218 -22.19 -2.48 3.98
N SER A 219 -21.49 -2.02 5.02
CA SER A 219 -22.13 -1.61 6.28
C SER A 219 -21.50 -0.35 6.88
N PRO A 220 -21.43 0.77 6.12
CA PRO A 220 -20.70 1.97 6.53
C PRO A 220 -21.18 2.52 7.89
N ARG A 221 -22.50 2.46 8.14
CA ARG A 221 -23.11 2.87 9.43
C ARG A 221 -22.55 2.14 10.64
N ARG A 222 -22.24 0.85 10.51
CA ARG A 222 -21.68 0.03 11.61
C ARG A 222 -20.29 0.53 12.02
N TYR A 223 -19.60 1.18 11.08
CA TYR A 223 -18.26 1.73 11.26
C TYR A 223 -18.28 3.26 11.41
N GLY A 224 -19.46 3.84 11.74
CA GLY A 224 -19.60 5.26 12.10
C GLY A 224 -19.77 6.23 10.93
N GLU A 225 -20.01 5.73 9.71
CA GLU A 225 -20.28 6.59 8.55
C GLU A 225 -21.75 7.06 8.49
N PRO A 226 -22.00 8.37 8.24
CA PRO A 226 -23.34 8.92 8.13
C PRO A 226 -24.05 8.45 6.85
N SER A 227 -25.37 8.38 6.91
CA SER A 227 -26.20 7.73 5.88
C SER A 227 -26.38 8.49 4.57
N SER A 228 -25.95 9.74 4.51
CA SER A 228 -26.17 10.65 3.38
C SER A 228 -24.96 10.76 2.43
N SER A 229 -23.93 9.95 2.63
CA SER A 229 -22.73 9.91 1.79
C SER A 229 -22.29 8.46 1.58
N SER A 230 -22.06 8.04 0.34
CA SER A 230 -21.38 6.76 0.15
C SER A 230 -19.93 6.89 0.64
N THR A 231 -19.35 5.80 1.14
CA THR A 231 -17.93 5.74 1.54
C THR A 231 -17.03 6.21 0.38
N LEU A 232 -17.44 5.93 -0.86
CA LEU A 232 -16.77 6.33 -2.08
C LEU A 232 -16.82 7.86 -2.31
N ASP A 233 -17.96 8.51 -2.04
CA ASP A 233 -18.12 9.96 -2.20
C ASP A 233 -17.22 10.76 -1.25
N ARG A 234 -16.93 10.23 -0.06
CA ARG A 234 -16.08 10.92 0.93
C ARG A 234 -14.59 10.78 0.64
N CYS A 235 -14.14 9.67 0.09
CA CYS A 235 -12.75 9.55 -0.35
C CYS A 235 -12.46 10.47 -1.53
N ALA A 236 -13.40 10.65 -2.46
CA ALA A 236 -13.29 11.63 -3.55
C ALA A 236 -13.33 13.11 -3.07
N ALA A 237 -13.75 13.36 -1.83
CA ALA A 237 -13.75 14.69 -1.22
C ALA A 237 -12.43 15.05 -0.52
N PHE A 238 -11.60 14.05 -0.16
CA PHE A 238 -10.26 14.28 0.39
C PHE A 238 -9.33 14.98 -0.61
N ASP A 239 -9.50 14.73 -1.92
CA ASP A 239 -8.75 15.39 -2.99
C ASP A 239 -9.10 16.89 -3.18
N ARG A 240 -10.06 17.43 -2.42
CA ARG A 240 -10.51 18.83 -2.54
C ARG A 240 -10.18 19.72 -1.35
N VAL A 241 -9.52 19.21 -0.31
CA VAL A 241 -9.14 20.01 0.86
C VAL A 241 -7.76 20.62 0.63
N GLU A 242 -7.74 21.92 0.28
CA GLU A 242 -6.56 22.77 0.40
C GLU A 242 -6.02 22.71 1.84
N LEU A 243 -4.73 22.40 1.99
CA LEU A 243 -4.03 22.36 3.28
C LEU A 243 -3.81 23.78 3.83
N ASP A 244 -4.86 24.40 4.35
CA ASP A 244 -4.70 25.45 5.36
C ASP A 244 -4.85 24.79 6.73
N ALA A 245 -3.73 24.36 7.31
CA ALA A 245 -3.68 23.81 8.66
C ALA A 245 -3.72 24.94 9.70
N PRO A 246 -4.66 24.94 10.66
CA PRO A 246 -4.48 25.69 11.90
C PRO A 246 -3.58 24.89 12.84
N GLN A 247 -2.54 25.53 13.36
CA GLN A 247 -1.76 25.07 14.50
C GLN A 247 -2.59 25.16 15.78
N ASP A 248 -3.52 24.23 16.01
CA ASP A 248 -3.87 23.88 17.39
C ASP A 248 -4.46 22.48 17.49
N SER A 249 -3.92 21.73 18.43
CA SER A 249 -4.22 20.33 18.69
C SER A 249 -5.23 20.23 19.84
N THR A 250 -6.36 19.58 19.63
CA THR A 250 -7.10 18.82 20.68
C THR A 250 -8.30 18.03 20.16
N GLU A 251 -8.77 18.24 18.92
CA GLU A 251 -9.81 17.38 18.34
C GLU A 251 -9.45 16.97 16.90
N ALA A 252 -8.67 15.89 16.77
CA ALA A 252 -8.54 15.19 15.50
C ALA A 252 -9.68 14.15 15.40
N PRO A 253 -10.63 14.27 14.45
CA PRO A 253 -11.73 13.32 14.36
C PRO A 253 -11.23 11.91 14.01
N TRP A 254 -11.79 10.89 14.65
CA TRP A 254 -11.43 9.48 14.51
C TRP A 254 -11.49 8.95 13.05
N TRP A 255 -12.18 9.62 12.12
CA TRP A 255 -12.17 9.26 10.69
C TRP A 255 -10.79 9.40 10.04
N ARG A 256 -9.89 10.24 10.59
CA ARG A 256 -8.49 10.29 10.15
C ARG A 256 -7.76 8.96 10.44
N ALA A 257 -8.12 8.27 11.52
CA ALA A 257 -7.59 6.94 11.82
C ALA A 257 -8.17 5.86 10.89
N ALA A 258 -9.42 6.01 10.42
CA ALA A 258 -10.05 5.08 9.49
C ALA A 258 -9.47 5.16 8.06
N ALA A 259 -9.21 6.38 7.54
CA ALA A 259 -8.53 6.55 6.24
C ALA A 259 -7.11 5.97 6.24
N THR A 260 -6.43 6.07 7.39
CA THR A 260 -5.10 5.52 7.62
C THR A 260 -5.11 3.99 7.83
N ALA A 261 -6.24 3.42 8.26
CA ALA A 261 -6.44 1.97 8.44
C ALA A 261 -6.70 1.23 7.11
N VAL A 262 -7.05 1.94 6.03
CA VAL A 262 -7.36 1.39 4.69
C VAL A 262 -6.23 1.69 3.68
N GLY A 263 -5.05 2.12 4.14
CA GLY A 263 -3.88 2.31 3.27
C GLY A 263 -3.96 3.51 2.31
N ILE A 264 -4.93 4.42 2.49
CA ILE A 264 -4.94 5.70 1.78
C ILE A 264 -4.05 6.67 2.56
N THR A 265 -2.77 6.75 2.18
CA THR A 265 -1.94 7.88 2.63
C THR A 265 -2.52 9.17 2.07
N THR A 266 -2.62 10.20 2.91
CA THR A 266 -3.03 11.58 2.58
C THR A 266 -2.08 12.30 1.59
N THR A 267 -1.22 11.58 0.89
CA THR A 267 -0.36 12.08 -0.18
C THR A 267 -0.90 11.70 -1.57
N GLN A 268 -2.13 11.17 -1.63
CA GLN A 268 -2.83 10.90 -2.88
C GLN A 268 -3.26 12.23 -3.52
N MET A 269 -2.70 12.49 -4.71
CA MET A 269 -3.12 13.46 -5.73
C MET A 269 -3.01 14.97 -5.41
N HIS A 270 -1.96 15.61 -5.95
CA HIS A 270 -2.00 17.03 -6.28
C HIS A 270 -2.77 17.24 -7.59
N CYS A 271 -3.99 17.77 -7.51
CA CYS A 271 -4.66 18.45 -8.61
C CYS A 271 -4.98 19.89 -8.20
N ALA A 272 -4.13 20.83 -8.63
CA ALA A 272 -4.40 22.25 -8.47
C ALA A 272 -5.53 22.67 -9.44
N GLY A 273 -6.71 22.99 -8.89
CA GLY A 273 -7.87 23.45 -9.66
C GLY A 273 -8.46 24.74 -9.11
N LYS A 274 -8.03 25.90 -9.62
CA LYS A 274 -8.70 27.19 -9.39
C LYS A 274 -10.10 27.18 -10.02
N ARG A 275 -11.12 27.47 -9.20
CA ARG A 275 -12.52 27.68 -9.62
C ARG A 275 -12.67 28.76 -10.69
N ARG A 276 -13.46 28.49 -11.75
CA ARG A 276 -14.46 29.45 -12.25
C ARG A 276 -15.59 28.80 -13.08
N ARG A 277 -16.75 29.46 -13.01
CA ARG A 277 -18.10 29.02 -13.45
C ARG A 277 -18.26 28.86 -14.97
N ARG A 278 -19.06 27.84 -15.35
CA ARG A 278 -19.83 27.62 -16.61
C ARG A 278 -19.09 27.10 -17.88
N ARG A 279 -19.53 25.88 -18.26
CA ARG A 279 -19.70 25.24 -19.60
C ARG A 279 -18.49 25.10 -20.57
N ARG A 280 -18.25 23.82 -20.92
CA ARG A 280 -17.36 23.22 -21.95
C ARG A 280 -15.85 23.32 -21.70
N TRP A 281 -15.21 22.15 -21.56
CA TRP A 281 -13.75 22.00 -21.63
C TRP A 281 -13.35 21.51 -23.03
N ARG A 282 -12.41 22.21 -23.65
CA ARG A 282 -11.49 21.64 -24.65
C ARG A 282 -10.15 21.45 -23.92
N CYS A 283 -9.53 20.28 -24.04
CA CYS A 283 -8.15 20.10 -23.60
C CYS A 283 -7.20 20.61 -24.70
N ALA A 284 -6.28 21.49 -24.34
CA ALA A 284 -5.13 21.83 -25.17
C ALA A 284 -3.86 21.37 -24.44
N ALA A 285 -3.01 20.62 -25.12
CA ALA A 285 -1.71 20.21 -24.63
C ALA A 285 -0.73 21.39 -24.73
N THR A 286 -0.06 21.74 -23.63
CA THR A 286 1.11 22.63 -23.67
C THR A 286 2.31 21.90 -23.11
N HIS A 287 3.29 21.65 -23.98
CA HIS A 287 4.63 21.20 -23.62
C HIS A 287 5.37 22.28 -22.81
N PRO A 288 6.28 21.94 -21.88
CA PRO A 288 7.11 22.93 -21.20
C PRO A 288 8.22 23.41 -22.13
N VAL A 289 8.31 24.73 -22.28
CA VAL A 289 9.45 25.46 -22.85
C VAL A 289 10.55 25.56 -21.78
N MET A 290 11.78 25.15 -22.12
CA MET A 290 12.98 25.42 -21.32
C MET A 290 13.30 26.92 -21.34
N SER A 291 13.46 27.55 -20.17
CA SER A 291 14.11 28.85 -20.04
C SER A 291 15.46 28.70 -19.33
N ALA A 292 16.52 29.01 -20.07
CA ALA A 292 17.86 29.23 -19.54
C ALA A 292 17.98 30.64 -18.93
N GLY A 293 18.86 30.81 -17.93
CA GLY A 293 19.23 32.10 -17.35
C GLY A 293 20.07 31.93 -16.08
N THR A 294 21.39 31.77 -16.23
CA THR A 294 22.44 32.77 -15.94
C THR A 294 22.68 33.05 -14.45
N GLY A 295 23.79 32.53 -13.92
CA GLY A 295 24.42 32.99 -12.68
C GLY A 295 25.71 33.75 -12.98
N PHE A 296 25.81 34.97 -12.45
CA PHE A 296 27.05 35.70 -12.22
C PHE A 296 27.06 36.08 -10.74
N THR A 297 28.01 35.54 -9.98
CA THR A 297 29.10 36.21 -9.25
C THR A 297 29.95 35.12 -8.62
#